data_AF-A0A4Z1D9D1-F1
#
_entry.id   AF-A0A4Z1D9D1-F1
#
_cell.length_a   1.000
_cell.length_b   1.000
_cell.length_c   1.000
_cell.angle_alpha   90.00
_cell.angle_beta   90.00
_cell.angle_gamma   90.00
#
_symmetry.space_group_name_H-M   'P 1'
#
loop_
_entity.id
_entity.type
_entity.pdbx_description
1 polymer ?
#
loop_
_entity_poly.entity_id
_entity_poly.type
_entity_poly.pdbx_seq_one_letter_code
_entity_poly.pdbx_strand_id
1 'polypeptide(L)'
;MNDLGDAHLRTWALRFMTLLAADPSDQLAWLGRQTVETSSVVEEVRQLCRIWEGLVERGLGDPATLADTRAVERRLGEIADAPHTGLWADELAVEPVWGEVRPLARQFLLTDLGDWHQPLPPADSP
;
A
#
# COMPACT_ATOMS: atom_id res chain seq x y z
N MET A 1 15.98 -2.08 17.02
CA MET A 1 14.55 -1.73 17.24
C MET A 1 13.91 -2.92 17.95
N ASN A 2 13.01 -2.72 18.91
CA ASN A 2 12.46 -3.81 19.74
C ASN A 2 11.31 -4.53 19.00
N ASP A 3 11.03 -5.79 19.34
CA ASP A 3 10.05 -6.67 18.67
C ASP A 3 8.65 -6.03 18.53
N LEU A 4 8.26 -5.23 19.54
CA LEU A 4 6.99 -4.48 19.53
C LEU A 4 6.92 -3.45 18.39
N GLY A 5 8.05 -2.82 18.07
CA GLY A 5 8.14 -1.86 16.97
C GLY A 5 8.02 -2.54 15.62
N ASP A 6 8.72 -3.65 15.42
CA ASP A 6 8.64 -4.39 14.16
C ASP A 6 7.25 -5.02 13.94
N ALA A 7 6.61 -5.52 14.99
CA ALA A 7 5.23 -6.01 14.92
C ALA A 7 4.23 -4.91 14.53
N HIS A 8 4.41 -3.70 15.08
CA HIS A 8 3.60 -2.54 14.71
C HIS A 8 3.81 -2.15 13.25
N LEU A 9 5.07 -2.06 12.80
CA LEU A 9 5.41 -1.74 11.41
C LEU A 9 4.89 -2.78 10.41
N ARG A 10 4.98 -4.08 10.75
CA ARG A 10 4.40 -5.16 9.94
C ARG A 10 2.88 -5.01 9.82
N THR A 11 2.21 -4.74 10.94
CA THR A 11 0.75 -4.54 10.94
C THR A 11 0.34 -3.35 10.09
N TRP A 12 1.05 -2.23 10.23
CA TRP A 12 0.85 -1.03 9.41
C TRP A 12 1.03 -1.32 7.92
N ALA A 13 2.14 -1.95 7.52
CA ALA A 13 2.41 -2.28 6.12
C ALA A 13 1.33 -3.19 5.51
N LEU A 14 0.89 -4.21 6.24
CA LEU A 14 -0.17 -5.13 5.78
C LEU A 14 -1.52 -4.43 5.62
N ARG A 15 -1.87 -3.52 6.54
CA ARG A 15 -3.10 -2.71 6.44
C ARG A 15 -3.07 -1.78 5.25
N PHE A 16 -1.94 -1.13 5.01
CA PHE A 16 -1.80 -0.23 3.87
C PHE A 16 -1.84 -0.99 2.54
N MET A 17 -1.20 -2.16 2.45
CA MET A 17 -1.32 -3.04 1.28
C MET A 17 -2.75 -3.56 1.09
N THR A 18 -3.47 -3.86 2.17
CA THR A 18 -4.90 -4.23 2.12
C THR A 18 -5.73 -3.10 1.53
N LEU A 19 -5.48 -1.86 1.95
CA LEU A 19 -6.14 -0.68 1.39
C LEU A 19 -5.81 -0.50 -0.11
N LEU A 20 -4.55 -0.68 -0.52
CA LEU A 20 -4.15 -0.60 -1.92
C LEU A 20 -4.74 -1.73 -2.78
N ALA A 21 -4.95 -2.92 -2.21
CA ALA A 21 -5.48 -4.10 -2.88
C ALA A 21 -7.00 -4.08 -3.09
N ALA A 22 -7.72 -3.31 -2.27
CA ALA A 22 -9.17 -3.24 -2.27
C ALA A 22 -9.75 -2.73 -3.61
N ASP A 23 -11.01 -3.05 -3.87
CA ASP A 23 -11.69 -2.55 -5.07
C ASP A 23 -11.94 -1.02 -4.97
N PRO A 24 -12.07 -0.31 -6.10
CA PRO A 24 -12.18 1.15 -6.11
C PRO A 24 -13.35 1.67 -5.28
N SER A 25 -14.49 0.97 -5.31
CA SER A 25 -15.65 1.33 -4.49
C SER A 25 -15.35 1.27 -3.00
N ASP A 26 -14.55 0.30 -2.58
CA ASP A 26 -14.20 0.10 -1.18
C ASP A 26 -13.12 1.09 -0.75
N GLN A 27 -12.16 1.39 -1.62
CA GLN A 27 -11.16 2.46 -1.41
C GLN A 27 -11.84 3.82 -1.27
N LEU A 28 -12.80 4.14 -2.14
CA LEU A 28 -13.58 5.38 -2.06
C LEU A 28 -14.47 5.43 -0.82
N ALA A 29 -15.10 4.31 -0.44
CA ALA A 29 -15.90 4.23 0.78
C ALA A 29 -15.03 4.40 2.04
N TRP A 30 -13.82 3.84 2.04
CA TRP A 30 -12.84 3.99 3.11
C TRP A 30 -12.36 5.43 3.24
N LEU A 31 -12.06 6.07 2.11
CA LEU A 31 -11.71 7.49 2.08
C LEU A 31 -12.86 8.34 2.62
N GLY A 32 -14.11 8.04 2.26
CA GLY A 32 -15.27 8.73 2.81
C GLY A 32 -15.20 10.24 2.57
N ARG A 33 -14.95 11.03 3.63
CA ARG A 33 -14.74 12.49 3.54
C ARG A 33 -13.29 12.92 3.73
N GLN A 34 -12.37 11.97 3.87
CA GLN A 34 -10.96 12.23 4.08
C GLN A 34 -10.35 12.89 2.85
N THR A 35 -9.59 13.96 3.07
CA THR A 35 -8.82 14.65 2.03
C THR A 35 -7.40 14.12 2.05
N VAL A 36 -7.18 12.99 1.37
CA VAL A 36 -5.84 12.38 1.23
C VAL A 36 -5.26 12.84 -0.10
N GLU A 37 -4.11 13.50 -0.05
CA GLU A 37 -3.38 13.88 -1.26
C GLU A 37 -2.74 12.64 -1.90
N THR A 38 -2.78 12.54 -3.23
CA THR A 38 -2.12 11.44 -3.96
C THR A 38 -0.63 11.37 -3.62
N SER A 39 0.04 12.53 -3.54
CA SER A 39 1.45 12.65 -3.15
C SER A 39 1.74 11.96 -1.82
N SER A 40 0.88 12.14 -0.81
CA SER A 40 1.01 11.46 0.48
C SER A 40 0.92 9.95 0.34
N VAL A 41 -0.01 9.42 -0.46
CA VAL A 41 -0.13 7.96 -0.69
C VAL A 41 1.14 7.42 -1.35
N VAL A 42 1.69 8.13 -2.34
CA VAL A 42 2.94 7.74 -3.01
C VAL A 42 4.13 7.74 -2.03
N GLU A 43 4.23 8.75 -1.15
CA GLU A 43 5.25 8.81 -0.12
C GLU A 43 5.11 7.67 0.90
N GLU A 44 3.90 7.37 1.34
CA GLU A 44 3.61 6.24 2.24
C GLU A 44 3.98 4.90 1.61
N VAL A 45 3.73 4.70 0.30
CA VAL A 45 4.18 3.49 -0.41
C VAL A 45 5.71 3.37 -0.40
N ARG A 46 6.44 4.45 -0.69
CA ARG A 46 7.92 4.42 -0.68
C ARG A 46 8.43 4.10 0.72
N GLN A 47 7.80 4.67 1.74
CA GLN A 47 8.13 4.38 3.12
C GLN A 47 7.84 2.92 3.48
N LEU A 48 6.72 2.38 3.02
CA LEU A 48 6.34 0.98 3.18
C LEU A 48 7.38 0.05 2.57
N CYS A 49 7.81 0.30 1.34
CA CYS A 49 8.78 -0.57 0.66
C CYS A 49 10.10 -0.66 1.44
N ARG A 50 10.60 0.47 1.96
CA ARG A 50 11.81 0.51 2.81
C ARG A 50 11.62 -0.21 4.15
N ILE A 51 10.48 0.01 4.82
CA ILE A 51 10.17 -0.67 6.08
C ILE A 51 10.09 -2.18 5.86
N TRP A 52 9.41 -2.60 4.80
CA TRP A 52 9.20 -4.00 4.51
C TRP A 52 10.49 -4.73 4.16
N GLU A 53 11.39 -4.11 3.38
CA GLU A 53 12.73 -4.64 3.13
C GLU A 53 13.46 -4.93 4.44
N GLY A 54 13.46 -3.96 5.37
CA GLY A 54 14.05 -4.17 6.69
C GLY A 54 13.36 -5.27 7.51
N LEU A 55 12.04 -5.42 7.42
CA LEU A 55 11.32 -6.50 8.11
C LEU A 55 11.68 -7.88 7.55
N VAL A 56 11.80 -8.01 6.23
CA VAL A 56 12.24 -9.25 5.56
C VAL A 56 13.67 -9.61 5.96
N GLU A 57 14.59 -8.64 5.99
CA GLU A 57 15.97 -8.86 6.47
C GLU A 57 16.02 -9.40 7.91
N ARG A 58 15.03 -9.04 8.73
CA ARG A 58 14.88 -9.49 10.12
C ARG A 58 14.06 -10.79 10.25
N GLY A 59 13.63 -11.39 9.14
CA GLY A 59 12.86 -12.65 9.13
C GLY A 59 11.37 -12.48 9.49
N LEU A 60 10.85 -11.26 9.43
CA LEU A 60 9.48 -10.90 9.77
C LEU A 60 8.59 -10.69 8.55
N GLY A 61 8.99 -11.18 7.38
CA GLY A 61 8.20 -11.19 6.14
C GLY A 61 8.79 -12.18 5.15
N ASP A 62 7.98 -12.62 4.19
CA ASP A 62 8.45 -13.56 3.17
C ASP A 62 9.35 -12.84 2.14
N PRO A 63 10.61 -13.28 1.90
CA PRO A 63 11.48 -12.68 0.90
C PRO A 63 10.90 -12.58 -0.53
N ALA A 64 9.97 -13.45 -0.91
CA ALA A 64 9.31 -13.42 -2.20
C ALA A 64 8.48 -12.14 -2.42
N THR A 65 7.98 -11.54 -1.33
CA THR A 65 7.18 -10.30 -1.37
C THR A 65 7.98 -9.07 -1.80
N LEU A 66 9.32 -9.11 -1.74
CA LEU A 66 10.17 -7.97 -2.15
C LEU A 66 10.04 -7.64 -3.64
N ALA A 67 9.74 -8.64 -4.47
CA ALA A 67 9.47 -8.41 -5.88
C ALA A 67 8.16 -7.62 -6.06
N ASP A 68 7.15 -7.95 -5.26
CA ASP A 68 5.83 -7.31 -5.31
C ASP A 68 5.89 -5.85 -4.81
N THR A 69 6.57 -5.59 -3.69
CA THR A 69 6.72 -4.22 -3.16
C THR A 69 7.47 -3.31 -4.13
N ARG A 70 8.56 -3.80 -4.73
CA ARG A 70 9.31 -3.06 -5.77
C ARG A 70 8.48 -2.82 -7.03
N ALA A 71 7.61 -3.76 -7.40
CA ALA A 71 6.71 -3.57 -8.53
C ALA A 71 5.69 -2.46 -8.26
N VAL A 72 5.12 -2.41 -7.05
CA VAL A 72 4.23 -1.32 -6.60
C VAL A 72 4.96 0.02 -6.61
N GLU A 73 6.15 0.09 -5.99
CA GLU A 73 6.95 1.31 -5.94
C GLU A 73 7.29 1.83 -7.34
N ARG A 74 7.72 0.95 -8.26
CA ARG A 74 8.02 1.33 -9.64
C ARG A 74 6.81 1.94 -10.35
N ARG A 75 5.63 1.32 -10.20
CA ARG A 75 4.40 1.81 -10.85
C ARG A 75 4.01 3.19 -10.36
N LEU A 76 4.16 3.45 -9.07
CA LEU A 76 3.88 4.77 -8.50
C LEU A 76 5.03 5.78 -8.71
N GLY A 77 6.25 5.29 -8.95
CA GLY A 77 7.39 6.11 -9.36
C GLY A 77 7.20 6.73 -10.75
N GLU A 78 6.60 6.00 -11.70
CA GLU A 78 6.27 6.49 -13.05
C GLU A 78 5.28 7.67 -13.04
N ILE A 79 4.57 7.87 -11.93
CA ILE A 79 3.56 8.92 -11.69
C ILE A 79 4.12 10.10 -10.97
N ALA A 80 5.04 9.90 -10.02
CA ALA A 80 5.60 11.00 -9.24
C ALA A 80 6.31 12.08 -10.10
N ASP A 81 6.66 11.76 -11.35
CA ASP A 81 7.22 12.70 -12.32
C ASP A 81 6.16 13.59 -13.01
N ALA A 82 4.88 13.31 -12.82
CA ALA A 82 3.75 14.16 -13.20
C ALA A 82 3.18 14.90 -11.96
N PRO A 83 2.66 16.13 -12.10
CA PRO A 83 2.14 16.90 -10.98
C PRO A 83 0.78 16.36 -10.52
N HIS A 84 0.80 15.32 -9.70
CA HIS A 84 -0.36 14.76 -9.02
C HIS A 84 -0.66 15.58 -7.76
N THR A 85 -1.18 16.79 -7.95
CA THR A 85 -1.60 17.69 -6.85
C THR A 85 -3.06 17.48 -6.46
N GLY A 86 -3.66 16.36 -6.85
CA GLY A 86 -5.06 16.03 -6.64
C GLY A 86 -5.32 15.25 -5.36
N LEU A 87 -6.60 15.08 -5.04
CA LEU A 87 -7.03 14.14 -4.01
C LEU A 87 -6.95 12.72 -4.58
N TRP A 88 -6.51 11.77 -3.77
CA TRP A 88 -6.39 10.38 -4.18
C TRP A 88 -7.74 9.79 -4.64
N ALA A 89 -8.85 10.21 -4.02
CA ALA A 89 -10.20 9.82 -4.44
C ALA A 89 -10.50 10.19 -5.90
N ASP A 90 -10.04 11.37 -6.34
CA ASP A 90 -10.25 11.83 -7.72
C ASP A 90 -9.38 11.00 -8.69
N GLU A 91 -8.16 10.67 -8.28
CA GLU A 91 -7.27 9.86 -9.10
C GLU A 91 -7.67 8.39 -9.21
N LEU A 92 -8.27 7.80 -8.17
CA LEU A 92 -8.80 6.45 -8.24
C LEU A 92 -9.82 6.27 -9.38
N ALA A 93 -10.50 7.35 -9.78
CA ALA A 93 -11.48 7.35 -10.86
C ALA A 93 -10.86 7.59 -12.25
N VAL A 94 -9.70 8.24 -12.33
CA VAL A 94 -9.14 8.77 -13.58
C VAL A 94 -7.84 8.09 -13.98
N GLU A 95 -6.96 7.84 -13.02
CA GLU A 95 -5.59 7.38 -13.27
C GLU A 95 -5.53 5.85 -13.36
N PRO A 96 -5.13 5.28 -14.52
CA PRO A 96 -5.19 3.83 -14.77
C PRO A 96 -4.25 3.04 -13.87
N VAL A 97 -3.18 3.67 -13.40
CA VAL A 97 -2.17 3.07 -12.53
C VAL A 97 -2.72 2.46 -11.24
N TRP A 98 -3.78 3.02 -10.66
CA TRP A 98 -4.38 2.45 -9.46
C TRP A 98 -5.03 1.10 -9.78
N GLY A 99 -5.42 0.87 -11.04
CA GLY A 99 -5.81 -0.44 -11.56
C GLY A 99 -4.64 -1.43 -11.71
N GLU A 100 -3.41 -0.94 -11.92
CA GLU A 100 -2.20 -1.75 -12.01
C GLU A 100 -1.58 -2.03 -10.63
N VAL A 101 -1.68 -1.09 -9.69
CA VAL A 101 -1.18 -1.23 -8.32
C VAL A 101 -2.01 -2.25 -7.53
N ARG A 102 -3.33 -2.24 -7.68
CA ARG A 102 -4.24 -3.19 -6.99
C ARG A 102 -3.83 -4.67 -7.11
N PRO A 103 -3.64 -5.25 -8.31
CA PRO A 103 -3.25 -6.65 -8.42
C PRO A 103 -1.86 -6.93 -7.84
N LEU A 104 -0.93 -5.96 -7.87
CA LEU A 104 0.39 -6.12 -7.25
C LEU A 104 0.28 -6.16 -5.71
N ALA A 105 -0.55 -5.30 -5.12
CA ALA A 105 -0.85 -5.34 -3.69
C ALA A 105 -1.57 -6.63 -3.29
N ARG A 106 -2.48 -7.15 -4.12
CA ARG A 106 -3.11 -8.47 -3.92
C ARG A 106 -2.09 -9.59 -3.95
N GLN A 107 -1.17 -9.57 -4.92
CA GLN A 107 -0.11 -10.56 -5.03
C GLN A 107 0.79 -10.54 -3.78
N PHE A 108 1.18 -9.36 -3.32
CA PHE A 108 1.94 -9.19 -2.07
C PHE A 108 1.24 -9.88 -0.88
N LEU A 109 -0.06 -9.60 -0.67
CA LEU A 109 -0.83 -10.17 0.44
C LEU A 109 -1.01 -11.68 0.29
N LEU A 110 -1.23 -12.18 -0.93
CA LEU A 110 -1.27 -13.62 -1.20
C LEU A 110 0.06 -14.29 -0.86
N THR A 111 1.18 -13.69 -1.24
CA THR A 111 2.51 -14.22 -0.96
C THR A 111 2.79 -14.26 0.55
N ASP A 112 2.46 -13.19 1.29
CA ASP A 112 2.79 -13.11 2.72
C ASP A 112 1.78 -13.79 3.65
N LEU A 113 0.47 -13.70 3.35
CA LEU A 113 -0.63 -14.16 4.22
C LEU A 113 -1.37 -15.38 3.67
N GLY A 114 -1.19 -15.74 2.40
CA GLY A 114 -1.98 -16.77 1.71
C GLY A 114 -3.38 -16.33 1.31
N ASP A 115 -3.80 -15.11 1.67
CA ASP A 115 -5.09 -14.52 1.33
C ASP A 115 -4.98 -13.00 1.23
N TRP A 116 -5.45 -12.43 0.11
CA TRP A 116 -5.48 -10.98 -0.07
C TRP A 116 -6.76 -10.33 0.48
N HIS A 117 -7.83 -11.10 0.70
CA HIS A 117 -9.14 -10.55 1.04
C HIS A 117 -9.26 -10.22 2.54
N GLN A 118 -8.30 -9.44 3.01
CA GLN A 118 -8.22 -8.94 4.38
C GLN A 118 -9.26 -7.82 4.61
N PRO A 119 -9.81 -7.68 5.82
CA PRO A 119 -10.71 -6.57 6.14
C PRO A 119 -9.96 -5.24 6.02
N LEU A 120 -10.61 -4.24 5.43
CA LEU A 120 -10.06 -2.89 5.37
C LEU A 120 -9.74 -2.36 6.78
N PRO A 121 -8.62 -1.63 6.95
CA PRO A 121 -8.30 -1.01 8.23
C PRO A 121 -9.36 0.05 8.61
N PRO A 122 -9.48 0.40 9.90
CA PRO A 122 -10.29 1.54 10.32
C PRO A 122 -9.82 2.82 9.62
N ALA A 123 -10.75 3.68 9.20
CA ALA A 123 -10.44 4.94 8.52
C ALA A 123 -9.52 5.88 9.33
N ASP A 124 -9.52 5.75 10.67
CA ASP A 124 -8.71 6.54 11.60
C ASP A 124 -7.31 5.94 11.89
N SER A 125 -6.90 4.90 11.15
CA SER A 125 -5.59 4.26 11.32
C SER A 125 -4.88 4.16 9.98
N PRO A 126 -3.89 5.03 9.71
CA PRO A 126 -2.90 4.75 8.67
C PRO A 126 -2.12 3.48 9.04
#